data_AF-A0A7S0J0X0-F1
#
_entry.id   AF-A0A7S0J0X0-F1
#
_cell.length_a   1.000
_cell.length_b   1.000
_cell.length_c   1.000
_cell.angle_alpha   90.00
_cell.angle_beta   90.00
_cell.angle_gamma   90.00
#
_symmetry.space_group_name_H-M   'P 1'
#
loop_
_entity.id
_entity.type
_entity.pdbx_description
1 polymer ?
#
loop_
_entity_poly.entity_id
_entity_poly.type
_entity_poly.pdbx_seq_one_letter_code
_entity_poly.pdbx_strand_id
1 'polypeptide(L)'
;RHITSSEPFARLRLEQMMLMLGCGVAGFQLASFAPRSAMLVPHQPRALLPTMGMDISELIEDAKKSRLDHLEAQAMDALKVAVDQFENVVFPNAMIVGDCVITHLLGKIGALESGKAKVMVVDTYHLFDETMPFLADVEAKYNFEAEVFGPVGLTSARNLSPETFAEFDKKYGANLWKEDIEQYDKVCKVEPFQRGLKTLGADIMINGRRRDHGAERAYIDIAEIAPIGGGLAKLNPLAYWTLEDCFDYAAANGVPLHPSVERGYPSQGDAKDTVPVPDPDGLSGVTGEAGAVRWVNGEWFGDKAIWLDYGSERRGRFVNLVNKDGSKKTECGIHVAGAEKTFDRDLWDNSENVITLGSPDEVKALKESGKESVVVVYAPWCQFCQAMEDEYTKLADATGLPVYKFRGDEEREFVSAEMNTKSFPTINKISVAGDAIKYESEDRSVEAMAAFATSA
;
A
#
# COMPACT_ATOMS: atom_id res chain seq x y z
N ARG A 1 -29.79 3.44 42.66
CA ARG A 1 -30.76 2.33 42.56
C ARG A 1 -29.95 1.07 42.27
N HIS A 2 -29.72 0.24 43.29
CA HIS A 2 -29.16 -1.11 43.18
C HIS A 2 -30.26 -2.08 42.75
N ILE A 3 -29.95 -3.01 41.84
CA ILE A 3 -30.38 -4.41 41.95
C ILE A 3 -29.22 -5.30 41.47
N THR A 4 -28.94 -6.30 42.29
CA THR A 4 -27.91 -7.33 42.25
C THR A 4 -28.55 -8.70 42.00
N SER A 5 -27.85 -9.61 41.31
CA SER A 5 -27.85 -11.07 41.54
C SER A 5 -26.68 -11.69 40.74
N SER A 6 -25.56 -12.18 41.31
CA SER A 6 -25.30 -13.44 42.07
C SER A 6 -25.91 -14.68 41.39
N GLU A 7 -25.24 -15.77 40.99
CA GLU A 7 -23.94 -16.40 41.30
C GLU A 7 -23.61 -17.54 40.27
N PRO A 8 -22.45 -18.25 40.34
CA PRO A 8 -21.81 -19.01 39.24
C PRO A 8 -21.79 -20.56 39.37
N PHE A 9 -21.56 -21.29 38.26
CA PHE A 9 -21.11 -22.71 38.20
C PHE A 9 -20.27 -22.91 36.93
N ALA A 10 -18.94 -23.14 36.97
CA ALA A 10 -18.19 -24.37 37.28
C ALA A 10 -17.77 -25.20 36.04
N ARG A 11 -16.46 -25.16 35.75
CA ARG A 11 -15.55 -26.21 35.21
C ARG A 11 -16.10 -27.19 34.15
N LEU A 12 -15.61 -27.05 32.91
CA LEU A 12 -15.35 -28.19 32.04
C LEU A 12 -13.83 -28.35 31.85
N ARG A 13 -13.31 -29.52 32.25
CA ARG A 13 -11.91 -29.94 32.12
C ARG A 13 -11.67 -30.54 30.74
N LEU A 14 -10.44 -30.31 30.25
CA LEU A 14 -9.74 -31.10 29.24
C LEU A 14 -9.91 -32.61 29.49
N GLU A 15 -10.42 -33.34 28.50
CA GLU A 15 -10.13 -34.75 28.24
C GLU A 15 -10.71 -35.13 26.87
N GLN A 16 -9.87 -35.09 25.81
CA GLN A 16 -9.96 -35.93 24.60
C GLN A 16 -8.79 -35.59 23.66
N MET A 17 -7.61 -36.09 23.99
CA MET A 17 -6.49 -36.26 23.07
C MET A 17 -5.82 -37.59 23.39
N MET A 18 -5.44 -38.32 22.34
CA MET A 18 -4.74 -39.62 22.31
C MET A 18 -5.58 -40.87 22.63
N LEU A 19 -6.00 -41.58 21.58
CA LEU A 19 -5.81 -43.03 21.48
C LEU A 19 -5.97 -43.46 20.01
N MET A 20 -4.89 -43.95 19.39
CA MET A 20 -4.87 -45.02 18.36
C MET A 20 -3.42 -45.24 17.90
N LEU A 21 -2.60 -45.78 18.80
CA LEU A 21 -1.39 -46.54 18.50
C LEU A 21 -1.28 -47.57 19.61
N GLY A 22 -1.77 -48.78 19.34
CA GLY A 22 -1.86 -49.86 20.32
C GLY A 22 -1.51 -51.19 19.66
N CYS A 23 -0.21 -51.45 19.58
CA CYS A 23 0.36 -52.76 19.30
C CYS A 23 0.03 -53.69 20.49
N GLY A 24 -0.59 -54.84 20.24
CA GLY A 24 -0.99 -55.79 21.28
C GLY A 24 -0.80 -57.22 20.81
N VAL A 25 0.31 -57.82 21.21
CA VAL A 25 0.63 -59.24 21.03
C VAL A 25 -0.18 -60.04 22.06
N ALA A 26 -1.01 -60.98 21.63
CA ALA A 26 -1.58 -62.00 22.51
C ALA A 26 -1.59 -63.36 21.79
N GLY A 27 -0.77 -64.29 22.30
CA GLY A 27 -0.75 -65.67 21.85
C GLY A 27 -2.00 -66.43 22.26
N PHE A 28 -2.47 -67.32 21.39
CA PHE A 28 -3.48 -68.32 21.70
C PHE A 28 -3.04 -69.69 21.19
N GLN A 29 -3.20 -70.68 22.07
CA GLN A 29 -2.81 -72.07 21.92
C GLN A 29 -3.52 -72.79 20.76
N LEU A 30 -2.76 -73.70 20.14
CA LEU A 30 -3.18 -74.64 19.11
C LEU A 30 -4.24 -75.62 19.64
N ALA A 31 -5.41 -75.63 19.00
CA ALA A 31 -6.33 -76.76 19.01
C ALA A 31 -6.41 -77.33 17.60
N SER A 32 -6.08 -78.62 17.44
CA SER A 32 -6.09 -79.33 16.17
C SER A 32 -7.51 -79.72 15.76
N PHE A 33 -7.93 -79.33 14.56
CA PHE A 33 -9.05 -79.94 13.86
C PHE A 33 -8.72 -80.11 12.36
N ALA A 34 -8.96 -81.32 11.85
CA ALA A 34 -8.60 -81.83 10.53
C ALA A 34 -9.31 -81.08 9.36
N PRO A 35 -8.78 -81.15 8.12
CA PRO A 35 -9.30 -80.37 7.01
C PRO A 35 -10.60 -80.99 6.47
N ARG A 36 -11.67 -80.18 6.37
CA ARG A 36 -12.82 -80.47 5.51
C ARG A 36 -12.56 -79.86 4.14
N SER A 37 -12.61 -80.68 3.08
CA SER A 37 -12.59 -80.22 1.69
C SER A 37 -13.72 -79.22 1.43
N ALA A 38 -13.36 -77.96 1.18
CA ALA A 38 -14.29 -76.95 0.69
C ALA A 38 -14.38 -77.08 -0.84
N MET A 39 -15.60 -77.31 -1.35
CA MET A 39 -15.90 -77.25 -2.77
C MET A 39 -15.66 -75.83 -3.29
N LEU A 40 -14.89 -75.72 -4.38
CA LEU A 40 -14.74 -74.48 -5.15
C LEU A 40 -16.09 -74.10 -5.79
N VAL A 41 -16.71 -73.04 -5.27
CA VAL A 41 -17.80 -72.34 -5.96
C VAL A 41 -17.15 -71.45 -7.04
N PRO A 42 -17.51 -71.57 -8.32
CA PRO A 42 -16.94 -70.72 -9.36
C PRO A 42 -17.38 -69.27 -9.12
N HIS A 43 -16.40 -68.37 -9.01
CA HIS A 43 -16.63 -66.93 -8.89
C HIS A 43 -17.23 -66.43 -10.20
N GLN A 44 -18.51 -66.08 -10.19
CA GLN A 44 -19.10 -65.38 -11.34
C GLN A 44 -18.43 -64.01 -11.47
N PRO A 45 -17.97 -63.60 -12.67
CA PRO A 45 -17.43 -62.26 -12.86
C PRO A 45 -18.54 -61.26 -12.54
N ARG A 46 -18.27 -60.39 -11.58
CA ARG A 46 -19.15 -59.26 -11.25
C ARG A 46 -19.31 -58.44 -12.53
N ALA A 47 -20.53 -58.36 -13.06
CA ALA A 47 -20.81 -57.50 -14.21
C ALA A 47 -20.29 -56.08 -13.88
N LEU A 48 -19.39 -55.57 -14.72
CA LEU A 48 -18.93 -54.19 -14.65
C LEU A 48 -20.16 -53.31 -14.90
N LEU A 49 -20.70 -52.75 -13.81
CA LEU A 49 -21.57 -51.57 -13.92
C LEU A 49 -20.77 -50.49 -14.67
N PRO A 50 -21.40 -49.72 -15.57
CA PRO A 50 -20.71 -48.60 -16.20
C PRO A 50 -20.26 -47.69 -15.06
N THR A 51 -18.96 -47.56 -14.86
CA THR A 51 -18.38 -46.60 -13.95
C THR A 51 -18.76 -45.23 -14.51
N MET A 52 -19.80 -44.61 -13.94
CA MET A 52 -19.95 -43.16 -14.02
C MET A 52 -18.85 -42.56 -13.15
N GLY A 53 -17.61 -42.65 -13.64
CA GLY A 53 -16.47 -41.99 -13.05
C GLY A 53 -16.59 -40.52 -13.39
N MET A 54 -16.77 -39.68 -12.39
CA MET A 54 -16.61 -38.23 -12.53
C MET A 54 -15.21 -37.96 -13.10
N ASP A 55 -15.14 -37.15 -14.16
CA ASP A 55 -13.86 -36.71 -14.68
C ASP A 55 -13.20 -35.79 -13.64
N ILE A 56 -12.06 -36.23 -13.09
CA ILE A 56 -11.33 -35.48 -12.07
C ILE A 56 -10.81 -34.15 -12.63
N SER A 57 -10.47 -34.10 -13.92
CA SER A 57 -10.04 -32.87 -14.58
C SER A 57 -11.19 -31.87 -14.66
N GLU A 58 -12.39 -32.32 -15.02
CA GLU A 58 -13.60 -31.48 -15.03
C GLU A 58 -13.91 -30.94 -13.62
N LEU A 59 -13.83 -31.79 -12.58
CA LEU A 59 -14.03 -31.37 -11.19
C LEU A 59 -13.03 -30.28 -10.75
N ILE A 60 -11.75 -30.40 -11.14
CA ILE A 60 -10.72 -29.40 -10.79
C ILE A 60 -11.02 -28.06 -11.45
N GLU A 61 -11.36 -28.06 -12.74
CA GLU A 61 -11.64 -26.84 -13.49
C GLU A 61 -12.93 -26.17 -13.01
N ASP A 62 -13.98 -26.94 -12.71
CA ASP A 62 -15.22 -26.42 -12.10
C ASP A 62 -14.96 -25.79 -10.72
N ALA A 63 -14.12 -26.42 -9.89
CA ALA A 63 -13.76 -25.88 -8.57
C ALA A 63 -12.97 -24.58 -8.68
N LYS A 64 -12.00 -24.50 -9.61
CA LYS A 64 -11.24 -23.26 -9.89
C LYS A 64 -12.15 -22.15 -10.39
N LYS A 65 -13.04 -22.47 -11.34
CA LYS A 65 -14.01 -21.51 -11.85
C LYS A 65 -14.92 -20.98 -10.74
N SER A 66 -15.48 -21.87 -9.91
CA SER A 66 -16.32 -21.46 -8.78
C SER A 66 -15.57 -20.60 -7.77
N ARG A 67 -14.27 -20.88 -7.54
CA ARG A 67 -13.42 -20.03 -6.71
C ARG A 67 -13.26 -18.64 -7.32
N LEU A 68 -12.96 -18.57 -8.62
CA LEU A 68 -12.73 -17.31 -9.32
C LEU A 68 -13.99 -16.45 -9.39
N ASP A 69 -15.15 -17.06 -9.66
CA ASP A 69 -16.46 -16.40 -9.66
C ASP A 69 -16.76 -15.75 -8.28
N HIS A 70 -16.42 -16.46 -7.19
CA HIS A 70 -16.57 -15.92 -5.83
C HIS A 70 -15.63 -14.75 -5.56
N LEU A 71 -14.35 -14.89 -5.93
CA LEU A 71 -13.32 -13.88 -5.73
C LEU A 71 -13.62 -12.60 -6.54
N GLU A 72 -14.07 -12.74 -7.79
CA GLU A 72 -14.52 -11.63 -8.63
C GLU A 72 -15.71 -10.91 -8.00
N ALA A 73 -16.76 -11.64 -7.61
CA ALA A 73 -17.95 -11.04 -7.00
C ALA A 73 -17.59 -10.24 -5.73
N GLN A 74 -16.75 -10.81 -4.85
CA GLN A 74 -16.29 -10.15 -3.64
C GLN A 74 -15.51 -8.86 -3.96
N ALA A 75 -14.58 -8.91 -4.91
CA ALA A 75 -13.78 -7.75 -5.32
C ALA A 75 -14.66 -6.65 -5.94
N MET A 76 -15.58 -7.02 -6.83
CA MET A 76 -16.51 -6.07 -7.45
C MET A 76 -17.45 -5.42 -6.43
N ASP A 77 -17.96 -6.18 -5.46
CA ASP A 77 -18.84 -5.63 -4.42
C ASP A 77 -18.08 -4.67 -3.51
N ALA A 78 -16.84 -5.00 -3.13
CA ALA A 78 -15.96 -4.10 -2.38
C ALA A 78 -15.69 -2.79 -3.15
N LEU A 79 -15.38 -2.88 -4.45
CA LEU A 79 -15.14 -1.72 -5.31
C LEU A 79 -16.40 -0.86 -5.46
N LYS A 80 -17.57 -1.47 -5.65
CA LYS A 80 -18.87 -0.76 -5.71
C LYS A 80 -19.14 0.01 -4.42
N VAL A 81 -18.94 -0.62 -3.27
CA VAL A 81 -19.09 0.06 -1.97
C VAL A 81 -18.19 1.27 -1.88
N ALA A 82 -16.92 1.17 -2.31
CA ALA A 82 -16.03 2.33 -2.32
C ALA A 82 -16.57 3.46 -3.20
N VAL A 83 -16.93 3.18 -4.47
CA VAL A 83 -17.39 4.22 -5.41
C VAL A 83 -18.79 4.78 -5.13
N ASP A 84 -19.59 4.10 -4.31
CA ASP A 84 -20.93 4.55 -3.93
C ASP A 84 -20.96 5.28 -2.58
N GLN A 85 -19.99 5.03 -1.69
CA GLN A 85 -19.95 5.59 -0.33
C GLN A 85 -18.90 6.70 -0.14
N PHE A 86 -17.91 6.77 -1.02
CA PHE A 86 -16.83 7.73 -0.95
C PHE A 86 -16.87 8.66 -2.16
N GLU A 87 -16.46 9.91 -1.96
CA GLU A 87 -16.48 10.96 -2.97
C GLU A 87 -15.22 10.93 -3.84
N ASN A 88 -14.06 10.65 -3.24
CA ASN A 88 -12.75 10.74 -3.88
C ASN A 88 -11.99 9.41 -3.83
N VAL A 89 -12.49 8.42 -4.57
CA VAL A 89 -11.83 7.11 -4.68
C VAL A 89 -10.58 7.21 -5.53
N VAL A 90 -9.42 6.88 -4.95
CA VAL A 90 -8.13 6.87 -5.66
C VAL A 90 -7.53 5.47 -5.65
N PHE A 91 -7.04 5.03 -6.80
CA PHE A 91 -6.33 3.77 -6.98
C PHE A 91 -4.89 4.01 -7.44
N PRO A 92 -3.90 3.97 -6.52
CA PRO A 92 -2.50 3.99 -6.88
C PRO A 92 -2.11 2.69 -7.59
N ASN A 93 -1.54 2.80 -8.77
CA ASN A 93 -1.35 1.70 -9.70
C ASN A 93 0.12 1.63 -10.17
N ALA A 94 0.77 0.51 -9.91
CA ALA A 94 2.14 0.22 -10.34
C ALA A 94 2.21 -0.75 -11.53
N MET A 95 1.06 -1.04 -12.16
CA MET A 95 0.91 -1.91 -13.34
C MET A 95 1.39 -3.36 -13.15
N ILE A 96 1.55 -3.81 -11.90
CA ILE A 96 1.75 -5.23 -11.59
C ILE A 96 0.45 -6.01 -11.87
N VAL A 97 0.53 -7.35 -11.94
CA VAL A 97 -0.60 -8.20 -12.38
C VAL A 97 -1.87 -7.95 -11.56
N GLY A 98 -1.76 -7.85 -10.24
CA GLY A 98 -2.90 -7.54 -9.37
C GLY A 98 -3.52 -6.17 -9.66
N ASP A 99 -2.69 -5.16 -9.95
CA ASP A 99 -3.16 -3.81 -10.26
C ASP A 99 -3.85 -3.76 -11.63
N CYS A 100 -3.36 -4.53 -12.60
CA CYS A 100 -4.01 -4.71 -13.91
C CYS A 100 -5.41 -5.33 -13.76
N VAL A 101 -5.56 -6.33 -12.87
CA VAL A 101 -6.85 -6.93 -12.53
C VAL A 101 -7.79 -5.90 -11.88
N ILE A 102 -7.32 -5.13 -10.90
CA ILE A 102 -8.13 -4.07 -10.27
C ILE A 102 -8.58 -3.03 -11.31
N THR A 103 -7.68 -2.61 -12.21
CA THR A 103 -8.01 -1.68 -13.30
C THR A 103 -9.14 -2.23 -14.16
N HIS A 104 -9.04 -3.51 -14.54
CA HIS A 104 -10.08 -4.18 -15.31
C HIS A 104 -11.41 -4.22 -14.56
N LEU A 105 -11.42 -4.56 -13.27
CA LEU A 105 -12.63 -4.61 -12.45
C LEU A 105 -13.28 -3.24 -12.30
N LEU A 106 -12.49 -2.17 -12.10
CA LEU A 106 -12.97 -0.79 -12.08
C LEU A 106 -13.58 -0.38 -13.43
N GLY A 107 -12.96 -0.82 -14.54
CA GLY A 107 -13.52 -0.65 -15.89
C GLY A 107 -14.86 -1.39 -16.06
N LYS A 108 -14.98 -2.65 -15.60
CA LYS A 108 -16.23 -3.43 -15.66
C LYS A 108 -17.39 -2.79 -14.92
N ILE A 109 -17.14 -2.09 -13.81
CA ILE A 109 -18.17 -1.37 -13.06
C ILE A 109 -18.38 0.07 -13.55
N GLY A 110 -17.70 0.50 -14.62
CA GLY A 110 -17.80 1.84 -15.20
C GLY A 110 -17.20 2.95 -14.33
N ALA A 111 -16.42 2.62 -13.29
CA ALA A 111 -15.88 3.59 -12.35
C ALA A 111 -14.77 4.46 -12.95
N LEU A 112 -14.03 3.91 -13.93
CA LEU A 112 -12.96 4.63 -14.63
C LEU A 112 -13.52 5.68 -15.58
N GLU A 113 -14.38 5.26 -16.53
CA GLU A 113 -14.99 6.14 -17.52
C GLU A 113 -15.87 7.24 -16.88
N SER A 114 -16.57 6.93 -15.78
CA SER A 114 -17.36 7.92 -15.06
C SER A 114 -16.53 8.88 -14.21
N GLY A 115 -15.23 8.63 -14.03
CA GLY A 115 -14.35 9.39 -13.15
C GLY A 115 -14.62 9.21 -11.65
N LYS A 116 -15.51 8.26 -11.27
CA LYS A 116 -15.79 7.93 -9.86
C LYS A 116 -14.59 7.34 -9.14
N ALA A 117 -13.70 6.66 -9.87
CA ALA A 117 -12.41 6.20 -9.36
C ALA A 117 -11.29 6.75 -10.23
N LYS A 118 -10.33 7.45 -9.62
CA LYS A 118 -9.15 7.99 -10.29
C LYS A 118 -7.98 7.02 -10.16
N VAL A 119 -7.32 6.72 -11.28
CA VAL A 119 -6.07 5.96 -11.26
C VAL A 119 -4.92 6.92 -11.07
N MET A 120 -4.12 6.69 -10.03
CA MET A 120 -2.93 7.48 -9.72
C MET A 120 -1.68 6.65 -10.04
N VAL A 121 -0.71 7.21 -10.75
CA VAL A 121 0.55 6.54 -11.06
C VAL A 121 1.70 7.39 -10.53
N VAL A 122 2.65 6.75 -9.86
CA VAL A 122 3.90 7.39 -9.45
C VAL A 122 4.99 7.02 -10.44
N ASP A 123 5.39 7.98 -11.27
CA ASP A 123 6.54 7.83 -12.15
C ASP A 123 7.81 8.19 -11.38
N THR A 124 8.65 7.18 -11.14
CA THR A 124 9.89 7.32 -10.39
C THR A 124 11.05 7.79 -11.26
N TYR A 125 10.84 7.89 -12.59
CA TYR A 125 11.83 8.18 -13.63
C TYR A 125 12.86 7.04 -13.80
N HIS A 126 12.62 5.91 -13.14
CA HIS A 126 13.48 4.74 -13.20
C HIS A 126 12.66 3.46 -13.39
N LEU A 127 11.40 3.58 -13.80
CA LEU A 127 10.55 2.46 -14.22
C LEU A 127 11.14 1.81 -15.49
N PHE A 128 10.59 0.67 -15.88
CA PHE A 128 10.94 0.06 -17.17
C PHE A 128 10.49 0.96 -18.33
N ASP A 129 11.26 0.99 -19.43
CA ASP A 129 10.94 1.77 -20.63
C ASP A 129 9.54 1.43 -21.19
N GLU A 130 9.10 0.19 -21.00
CA GLU A 130 7.77 -0.27 -21.43
C GLU A 130 6.61 0.22 -20.55
N THR A 131 6.89 0.80 -19.38
CA THR A 131 5.87 1.07 -18.35
C THR A 131 4.89 2.18 -18.77
N MET A 132 5.39 3.31 -19.25
CA MET A 132 4.54 4.43 -19.68
C MET A 132 3.81 4.14 -21.02
N PRO A 133 4.44 3.49 -22.01
CA PRO A 133 3.71 2.96 -23.17
C PRO A 133 2.59 2.00 -22.79
N PHE A 134 2.84 1.07 -21.86
CA PHE A 134 1.82 0.15 -21.38
C PHE A 134 0.67 0.87 -20.66
N LEU A 135 0.96 1.91 -19.87
CA LEU A 135 -0.07 2.76 -19.26
C LEU A 135 -0.99 3.35 -20.33
N ALA A 136 -0.44 3.88 -21.43
CA ALA A 136 -1.22 4.46 -22.51
C ALA A 136 -2.16 3.44 -23.17
N ASP A 137 -1.72 2.18 -23.35
CA ASP A 137 -2.55 1.10 -23.87
C ASP A 137 -3.71 0.76 -22.90
N VAL A 138 -3.43 0.78 -21.60
CA VAL A 138 -4.44 0.53 -20.54
C VAL A 138 -5.45 1.68 -20.46
N GLU A 139 -4.99 2.93 -20.50
CA GLU A 139 -5.81 4.16 -20.58
C GLU A 139 -6.77 4.09 -21.78
N ALA A 140 -6.25 3.75 -22.96
CA ALA A 140 -7.05 3.61 -24.17
C ALA A 140 -8.07 2.46 -24.09
N LYS A 141 -7.68 1.31 -23.51
CA LYS A 141 -8.58 0.15 -23.38
C LYS A 141 -9.78 0.42 -22.47
N TYR A 142 -9.57 1.13 -21.36
CA TYR A 142 -10.59 1.33 -20.33
C TYR A 142 -11.17 2.75 -20.31
N ASN A 143 -10.82 3.59 -21.29
CA ASN A 143 -11.32 4.94 -21.48
C ASN A 143 -11.17 5.84 -20.23
N PHE A 144 -9.94 5.96 -19.72
CA PHE A 144 -9.60 6.87 -18.64
C PHE A 144 -8.23 7.51 -18.85
N GLU A 145 -7.94 8.58 -18.10
CA GLU A 145 -6.62 9.20 -18.02
C GLU A 145 -6.10 9.07 -16.59
N ALA A 146 -4.87 8.59 -16.45
CA ALA A 146 -4.20 8.43 -15.18
C ALA A 146 -3.60 9.76 -14.70
N GLU A 147 -3.75 10.01 -13.40
CA GLU A 147 -3.15 11.12 -12.69
C GLU A 147 -1.70 10.75 -12.33
N VAL A 148 -0.75 11.22 -13.13
CA VAL A 148 0.67 10.85 -12.98
C VAL A 148 1.41 11.88 -12.13
N PHE A 149 2.10 11.39 -11.10
CA PHE A 149 2.93 12.19 -10.21
C PHE A 149 4.39 11.70 -10.26
N GLY A 150 5.33 12.64 -10.31
CA GLY A 150 6.76 12.39 -10.26
C GLY A 150 7.48 13.38 -9.35
N PRO A 151 8.83 13.37 -9.28
CA PRO A 151 9.60 14.30 -8.46
C PRO A 151 9.25 15.77 -8.74
N VAL A 152 9.18 16.58 -7.68
CA VAL A 152 8.79 18.00 -7.78
C VAL A 152 9.79 18.78 -8.63
N GLY A 153 9.27 19.73 -9.42
CA GLY A 153 10.07 20.72 -10.14
C GLY A 153 10.77 20.18 -11.39
N LEU A 154 10.22 19.11 -11.98
CA LEU A 154 10.55 18.62 -13.31
C LEU A 154 9.45 19.05 -14.30
N THR A 155 9.79 19.18 -15.58
CA THR A 155 8.88 19.77 -16.59
C THR A 155 7.69 18.90 -16.97
N SER A 156 7.82 17.58 -16.85
CA SER A 156 6.73 16.62 -17.08
C SER A 156 6.76 15.56 -16.01
N ALA A 157 5.62 15.25 -15.39
CA ALA A 157 5.48 14.14 -14.44
C ALA A 157 5.52 12.76 -15.13
N ARG A 158 5.25 12.68 -16.44
CA ARG A 158 5.48 11.48 -17.24
C ARG A 158 6.89 11.54 -17.82
N ASN A 159 7.74 10.60 -17.45
CA ASN A 159 9.07 10.45 -18.01
C ASN A 159 8.96 9.81 -19.41
N LEU A 160 8.89 10.67 -20.41
CA LEU A 160 8.63 10.28 -21.81
C LEU A 160 9.81 10.55 -22.73
N SER A 161 10.89 11.20 -22.25
CA SER A 161 11.96 11.66 -23.13
C SER A 161 13.33 11.77 -22.45
N PRO A 162 14.44 11.74 -23.22
CA PRO A 162 15.78 11.94 -22.67
C PRO A 162 15.97 13.27 -21.91
N GLU A 163 15.19 14.30 -22.25
CA GLU A 163 15.25 15.61 -21.60
C GLU A 163 14.77 15.55 -20.15
N THR A 164 13.71 14.79 -19.85
CA THR A 164 13.21 14.64 -18.46
C THR A 164 14.18 13.86 -17.58
N PHE A 165 14.91 12.90 -18.15
CA PHE A 165 16.05 12.25 -17.46
C PHE A 165 17.16 13.25 -17.13
N ALA A 166 17.54 14.10 -18.09
CA ALA A 166 18.60 15.08 -17.88
C ALA A 166 18.24 16.12 -16.80
N GLU A 167 16.96 16.49 -16.67
CA GLU A 167 16.49 17.37 -15.59
C GLU A 167 16.60 16.71 -14.22
N PHE A 168 16.19 15.43 -14.10
CA PHE A 168 16.35 14.65 -12.89
C PHE A 168 17.83 14.56 -12.50
N ASP A 169 18.69 14.15 -13.45
CA ASP A 169 20.12 13.97 -13.24
C ASP A 169 20.80 15.28 -12.80
N LYS A 170 20.40 16.41 -13.40
CA LYS A 170 20.93 17.73 -13.04
C LYS A 170 20.52 18.15 -11.63
N LYS A 171 19.31 17.80 -11.19
CA LYS A 171 18.77 18.23 -9.90
C LYS A 171 19.20 17.32 -8.74
N TYR A 172 19.19 16.02 -8.97
CA TYR A 172 19.31 14.99 -7.94
C TYR A 172 20.56 14.10 -8.10
N GLY A 173 21.21 14.14 -9.25
CA GLY A 173 22.34 13.26 -9.58
C GLY A 173 21.88 11.96 -10.23
N ALA A 174 22.61 11.55 -11.27
CA ALA A 174 22.28 10.39 -12.12
C ALA A 174 22.35 9.02 -11.42
N ASN A 175 22.81 8.95 -10.17
CA ASN A 175 22.90 7.71 -9.40
C ASN A 175 22.35 7.86 -7.98
N LEU A 176 21.38 8.76 -7.75
CA LEU A 176 20.85 9.05 -6.40
C LEU A 176 20.46 7.77 -5.63
N TRP A 177 19.89 6.76 -6.29
CA TRP A 177 19.52 5.51 -5.64
C TRP A 177 20.69 4.67 -5.09
N LYS A 178 21.91 4.86 -5.63
CA LYS A 178 23.14 4.24 -5.11
C LYS A 178 23.77 5.09 -4.02
N GLU A 179 23.66 6.41 -4.15
CA GLU A 179 24.33 7.38 -3.29
C GLU A 179 23.56 7.63 -1.99
N ASP A 180 22.23 7.80 -2.08
CA ASP A 180 21.33 7.95 -0.94
C ASP A 180 19.94 7.38 -1.29
N ILE A 181 19.72 6.11 -0.96
CA ILE A 181 18.47 5.41 -1.26
C ILE A 181 17.26 6.00 -0.51
N GLU A 182 17.47 6.57 0.67
CA GLU A 182 16.39 7.19 1.44
C GLU A 182 15.93 8.48 0.79
N GLN A 183 16.89 9.29 0.32
CA GLN A 183 16.57 10.50 -0.43
C GLN A 183 15.92 10.16 -1.77
N TYR A 184 16.40 9.12 -2.47
CA TYR A 184 15.76 8.61 -3.69
C TYR A 184 14.31 8.20 -3.43
N ASP A 185 14.05 7.37 -2.42
CA ASP A 185 12.69 6.96 -2.08
C ASP A 185 11.83 8.16 -1.69
N LYS A 186 12.38 9.12 -0.93
CA LYS A 186 11.67 10.35 -0.56
C LYS A 186 11.18 11.10 -1.79
N VAL A 187 12.08 11.43 -2.73
CA VAL A 187 11.76 12.33 -3.86
C VAL A 187 11.09 11.64 -5.03
N CYS A 188 11.34 10.34 -5.25
CA CYS A 188 10.80 9.61 -6.40
C CYS A 188 9.56 8.77 -6.08
N LYS A 189 9.32 8.46 -4.81
CA LYS A 189 8.24 7.51 -4.42
C LYS A 189 7.31 8.10 -3.38
N VAL A 190 7.86 8.47 -2.23
CA VAL A 190 7.06 8.86 -1.05
C VAL A 190 6.39 10.22 -1.26
N GLU A 191 7.15 11.27 -1.58
CA GLU A 191 6.60 12.60 -1.79
C GLU A 191 5.59 12.64 -2.95
N PRO A 192 5.87 12.09 -4.15
CA PRO A 192 4.90 12.15 -5.25
C PRO A 192 3.63 11.36 -4.96
N PHE A 193 3.74 10.23 -4.25
CA PHE A 193 2.59 9.46 -3.80
C PHE A 193 1.71 10.25 -2.83
N GLN A 194 2.31 10.87 -1.82
CA GLN A 194 1.61 11.66 -0.81
C GLN A 194 0.95 12.90 -1.43
N ARG A 195 1.71 13.65 -2.25
CA ARG A 195 1.18 14.79 -2.99
C ARG A 195 0.06 14.37 -3.93
N GLY A 196 0.18 13.23 -4.59
CA GLY A 196 -0.86 12.72 -5.47
C GLY A 196 -2.17 12.46 -4.75
N LEU A 197 -2.14 11.69 -3.65
CA LEU A 197 -3.32 11.44 -2.84
C LEU A 197 -3.95 12.75 -2.31
N LYS A 198 -3.12 13.69 -1.84
CA LYS A 198 -3.58 15.00 -1.33
C LYS A 198 -4.21 15.85 -2.43
N THR A 199 -3.56 15.94 -3.59
CA THR A 199 -4.04 16.71 -4.75
C THR A 199 -5.37 16.17 -5.26
N LEU A 200 -5.56 14.86 -5.20
CA LEU A 200 -6.79 14.20 -5.61
C LEU A 200 -7.87 14.17 -4.51
N GLY A 201 -7.58 14.66 -3.30
CA GLY A 201 -8.53 14.70 -2.19
C GLY A 201 -8.96 13.33 -1.69
N ALA A 202 -8.10 12.31 -1.79
CA ALA A 202 -8.46 10.91 -1.58
C ALA A 202 -9.12 10.66 -0.21
N ASP A 203 -10.33 10.13 -0.17
CA ASP A 203 -10.97 9.71 1.09
C ASP A 203 -10.87 8.19 1.32
N ILE A 204 -10.77 7.43 0.22
CA ILE A 204 -10.43 6.01 0.22
C ILE A 204 -9.39 5.67 -0.85
N MET A 205 -8.43 4.84 -0.47
CA MET A 205 -7.38 4.34 -1.34
C MET A 205 -7.55 2.85 -1.63
N ILE A 206 -7.89 2.53 -2.88
CA ILE A 206 -7.81 1.17 -3.41
C ILE A 206 -6.34 0.78 -3.55
N ASN A 207 -5.95 -0.45 -3.27
CA ASN A 207 -4.59 -0.92 -3.49
C ASN A 207 -4.51 -2.42 -3.80
N GLY A 208 -3.42 -2.84 -4.46
CA GLY A 208 -3.16 -4.22 -4.86
C GLY A 208 -2.54 -5.12 -3.79
N ARG A 209 -2.60 -4.76 -2.50
CA ARG A 209 -2.08 -5.65 -1.42
C ARG A 209 -2.95 -6.89 -1.31
N ARG A 210 -2.30 -8.03 -1.11
CA ARG A 210 -2.93 -9.34 -0.95
C ARG A 210 -2.34 -10.06 0.24
N ARG A 211 -3.11 -10.97 0.86
CA ARG A 211 -2.64 -11.74 2.01
C ARG A 211 -1.54 -12.72 1.64
N ASP A 212 -1.54 -13.22 0.39
CA ASP A 212 -0.51 -14.13 -0.09
C ASP A 212 0.88 -13.49 -0.08
N HIS A 213 1.02 -12.15 -0.11
CA HIS A 213 2.30 -11.43 0.06
C HIS A 213 3.02 -11.68 1.39
N GLY A 214 2.35 -12.29 2.38
CA GLY A 214 2.94 -12.68 3.65
C GLY A 214 3.26 -11.52 4.60
N ALA A 215 4.09 -11.80 5.61
CA ALA A 215 4.55 -10.84 6.62
C ALA A 215 3.42 -9.98 7.22
N GLU A 216 3.53 -8.65 7.20
CA GLU A 216 2.52 -7.72 7.71
C GLU A 216 1.22 -7.73 6.90
N ARG A 217 1.22 -8.27 5.68
CA ARG A 217 0.04 -8.35 4.81
C ARG A 217 -0.77 -9.62 5.02
N ALA A 218 -0.23 -10.64 5.68
CA ALA A 218 -0.86 -11.94 5.85
C ALA A 218 -2.25 -11.90 6.52
N TYR A 219 -2.53 -10.82 7.27
CA TYR A 219 -3.74 -10.62 8.05
C TYR A 219 -4.58 -9.42 7.60
N ILE A 220 -4.29 -8.79 6.46
CA ILE A 220 -5.16 -7.73 5.93
C ILE A 220 -6.52 -8.32 5.53
N ASP A 221 -7.55 -7.50 5.65
CA ASP A 221 -8.91 -7.79 5.18
C ASP A 221 -9.26 -6.88 3.99
N ILE A 222 -10.48 -7.02 3.45
CA ILE A 222 -10.97 -6.26 2.28
C ILE A 222 -10.89 -4.74 2.49
N ALA A 223 -10.96 -4.26 3.73
CA ALA A 223 -10.80 -2.85 4.05
C ALA A 223 -10.05 -2.66 5.38
N GLU A 224 -9.32 -1.55 5.49
CA GLU A 224 -8.74 -1.07 6.74
C GLU A 224 -9.39 0.26 7.12
N ILE A 225 -9.86 0.34 8.36
CA ILE A 225 -10.59 1.49 8.89
C ILE A 225 -9.61 2.65 9.09
N ALA A 226 -9.99 3.85 8.64
CA ALA A 226 -9.25 5.07 8.94
C ALA A 226 -9.13 5.29 10.46
N PRO A 227 -8.00 5.85 10.95
CA PRO A 227 -7.86 6.23 12.35
C PRO A 227 -9.00 7.16 12.83
N ILE A 228 -9.36 7.04 14.11
CA ILE A 228 -10.31 7.95 14.76
C ILE A 228 -9.68 9.35 14.78
N GLY A 229 -10.29 10.33 14.10
CA GLY A 229 -9.77 11.71 13.98
C GLY A 229 -9.54 12.18 12.54
N GLY A 230 -9.77 11.31 11.55
CA GLY A 230 -9.54 11.59 10.13
C GLY A 230 -8.30 10.85 9.64
N GLY A 231 -8.38 10.34 8.41
CA GLY A 231 -7.30 9.58 7.76
C GLY A 231 -7.82 8.83 6.53
N LEU A 232 -6.90 8.31 5.72
CA LEU A 232 -7.21 7.61 4.48
C LEU A 232 -7.78 6.21 4.77
N ALA A 233 -9.03 5.94 4.39
CA ALA A 233 -9.53 4.57 4.37
C ALA A 233 -8.75 3.77 3.31
N LYS A 234 -8.53 2.47 3.53
CA LYS A 234 -7.87 1.61 2.54
C LYS A 234 -8.78 0.47 2.13
N LEU A 235 -8.86 0.21 0.82
CA LEU A 235 -9.57 -0.93 0.26
C LEU A 235 -8.56 -1.88 -0.41
N ASN A 236 -8.58 -3.14 -0.03
CA ASN A 236 -7.76 -4.22 -0.56
C ASN A 236 -8.68 -5.21 -1.31
N PRO A 237 -9.23 -4.88 -2.49
CA PRO A 237 -10.26 -5.70 -3.15
C PRO A 237 -9.78 -7.11 -3.52
N LEU A 238 -8.46 -7.30 -3.62
CA LEU A 238 -7.82 -8.59 -3.90
C LEU A 238 -7.24 -9.27 -2.66
N ALA A 239 -7.63 -8.87 -1.44
CA ALA A 239 -7.04 -9.35 -0.19
C ALA A 239 -6.91 -10.88 -0.10
N TYR A 240 -7.94 -11.61 -0.55
CA TYR A 240 -7.99 -13.08 -0.49
C TYR A 240 -7.61 -13.80 -1.79
N TRP A 241 -7.14 -13.05 -2.78
CA TRP A 241 -6.64 -13.60 -4.04
C TRP A 241 -5.18 -14.04 -3.89
N THR A 242 -4.83 -15.14 -4.53
CA THR A 242 -3.44 -15.53 -4.76
C THR A 242 -2.91 -14.90 -6.05
N LEU A 243 -1.59 -14.92 -6.24
CA LEU A 243 -0.98 -14.53 -7.51
C LEU A 243 -1.51 -15.36 -8.67
N GLU A 244 -1.76 -16.66 -8.46
CA GLU A 244 -2.32 -17.56 -9.47
C GLU A 244 -3.73 -17.11 -9.88
N ASP A 245 -4.59 -16.78 -8.90
CA ASP A 245 -5.94 -16.28 -9.18
C ASP A 245 -5.90 -15.00 -10.05
N CYS A 246 -4.92 -14.11 -9.83
CA CYS A 246 -4.73 -12.92 -10.66
C CYS A 246 -4.39 -13.27 -12.12
N PHE A 247 -3.50 -14.24 -12.36
CA PHE A 247 -3.15 -14.68 -13.70
C PHE A 247 -4.28 -15.42 -14.39
N ASP A 248 -4.98 -16.31 -13.67
CA ASP A 248 -6.12 -17.05 -14.19
C ASP A 248 -7.26 -16.09 -14.58
N TYR A 249 -7.53 -15.07 -13.76
CA TYR A 249 -8.49 -14.01 -14.10
C TYR A 249 -8.06 -13.20 -15.31
N ALA A 250 -6.77 -12.82 -15.37
CA ALA A 250 -6.24 -12.05 -16.48
C ALA A 250 -6.39 -12.79 -17.82
N ALA A 251 -6.10 -14.10 -17.81
CA ALA A 251 -6.30 -14.99 -18.95
C ALA A 251 -7.78 -15.06 -19.35
N ALA A 252 -8.67 -15.33 -18.40
CA ALA A 252 -10.10 -15.52 -18.64
C ALA A 252 -10.81 -14.25 -19.17
N ASN A 253 -10.31 -13.06 -18.81
CA ASN A 253 -10.97 -11.78 -19.12
C ASN A 253 -10.19 -10.90 -20.12
N GLY A 254 -9.07 -11.39 -20.67
CA GLY A 254 -8.24 -10.63 -21.60
C GLY A 254 -7.70 -9.33 -20.99
N VAL A 255 -7.29 -9.38 -19.72
CA VAL A 255 -6.68 -8.25 -19.01
C VAL A 255 -5.28 -8.01 -19.60
N PRO A 256 -4.97 -6.79 -20.08
CA PRO A 256 -3.62 -6.48 -20.53
C PRO A 256 -2.66 -6.56 -19.33
N LEU A 257 -1.51 -7.21 -19.52
CA LEU A 257 -0.46 -7.33 -18.52
C LEU A 257 0.81 -6.65 -19.00
N HIS A 258 1.59 -6.11 -18.06
CA HIS A 258 2.82 -5.39 -18.37
C HIS A 258 3.83 -6.30 -19.11
N PRO A 259 4.53 -5.81 -20.16
CA PRO A 259 5.44 -6.63 -20.97
C PRO A 259 6.56 -7.35 -20.21
N SER A 260 6.94 -6.84 -19.03
CA SER A 260 7.93 -7.52 -18.16
C SER A 260 7.49 -8.93 -17.75
N VAL A 261 6.19 -9.21 -17.69
CA VAL A 261 5.67 -10.55 -17.36
C VAL A 261 6.19 -11.58 -18.38
N GLU A 262 6.15 -11.27 -19.67
CA GLU A 262 6.67 -12.17 -20.70
C GLU A 262 8.19 -12.32 -20.64
N ARG A 263 8.88 -11.36 -20.03
CA ARG A 263 10.35 -11.33 -19.87
C ARG A 263 10.85 -12.02 -18.59
N GLY A 264 9.97 -12.59 -17.78
CA GLY A 264 10.40 -13.32 -16.58
C GLY A 264 10.19 -12.60 -15.25
N TYR A 265 9.40 -11.53 -15.20
CA TYR A 265 9.25 -10.70 -14.01
C TYR A 265 7.87 -10.91 -13.35
N PRO A 266 7.76 -11.70 -12.27
CA PRO A 266 6.50 -11.89 -11.53
C PRO A 266 6.01 -10.62 -10.81
N SER A 267 6.92 -9.69 -10.56
CA SER A 267 6.62 -8.35 -10.04
C SER A 267 7.64 -7.37 -10.61
N GLN A 268 7.22 -6.13 -10.81
CA GLN A 268 8.07 -5.05 -11.29
C GLN A 268 7.93 -3.76 -10.47
N GLY A 269 8.99 -2.95 -10.50
CA GLY A 269 9.08 -1.62 -9.92
C GLY A 269 10.03 -0.77 -10.74
N ASP A 270 11.09 -0.24 -10.12
CA ASP A 270 12.13 0.44 -10.87
C ASP A 270 12.99 -0.60 -11.61
N ALA A 271 13.33 -0.36 -12.88
CA ALA A 271 14.08 -1.28 -13.71
C ALA A 271 15.45 -1.64 -13.12
N LYS A 272 16.08 -0.67 -12.45
CA LYS A 272 17.40 -0.80 -11.83
C LYS A 272 17.46 -1.72 -10.59
N ASP A 273 16.33 -1.98 -9.94
CA ASP A 273 16.26 -2.72 -8.67
C ASP A 273 15.29 -3.92 -8.71
N THR A 274 14.85 -4.28 -9.92
CA THR A 274 13.96 -5.41 -10.19
C THR A 274 14.71 -6.46 -11.03
N VAL A 275 14.71 -7.71 -10.57
CA VAL A 275 15.32 -8.85 -11.27
C VAL A 275 14.24 -9.83 -11.77
N PRO A 276 14.50 -10.58 -12.88
CA PRO A 276 13.62 -11.67 -13.29
C PRO A 276 13.69 -12.82 -12.28
N VAL A 277 12.77 -13.77 -12.36
CA VAL A 277 12.78 -14.97 -11.51
C VAL A 277 12.55 -16.20 -12.39
N PRO A 278 13.49 -17.16 -12.45
CA PRO A 278 14.82 -17.11 -11.84
C PRO A 278 15.74 -16.08 -12.50
N ASP A 279 16.88 -15.77 -11.86
CA ASP A 279 17.90 -14.87 -12.40
C ASP A 279 19.32 -15.49 -12.42
N PRO A 280 20.19 -15.12 -13.38
CA PRO A 280 21.51 -15.73 -13.52
C PRO A 280 22.44 -15.48 -12.34
N ASP A 281 22.28 -14.35 -11.67
CA ASP A 281 23.15 -13.89 -10.59
C ASP A 281 22.67 -14.38 -9.20
N GLY A 282 21.51 -15.06 -9.13
CA GLY A 282 20.90 -15.56 -7.89
C GLY A 282 20.37 -14.48 -6.96
N LEU A 283 20.22 -13.25 -7.44
CA LEU A 283 19.75 -12.07 -6.72
C LEU A 283 18.28 -12.18 -6.31
N SER A 284 17.46 -12.93 -7.05
CA SER A 284 16.07 -13.26 -6.72
C SER A 284 15.93 -14.29 -5.60
N GLY A 285 17.04 -14.96 -5.24
CA GLY A 285 17.05 -16.15 -4.39
C GLY A 285 16.85 -17.47 -5.17
N VAL A 286 16.60 -17.39 -6.48
CA VAL A 286 16.45 -18.56 -7.37
C VAL A 286 17.36 -18.39 -8.58
N THR A 287 18.47 -19.13 -8.62
CA THR A 287 19.42 -19.07 -9.74
C THR A 287 18.89 -19.80 -10.97
N GLY A 288 18.94 -19.16 -12.14
CA GLY A 288 18.52 -19.76 -13.41
C GLY A 288 18.54 -18.77 -14.57
N GLU A 289 18.16 -19.22 -15.77
CA GLU A 289 18.11 -18.35 -16.94
C GLU A 289 16.97 -17.33 -16.81
N ALA A 290 17.26 -16.04 -17.04
CA ALA A 290 16.25 -14.99 -17.05
C ALA A 290 15.14 -15.31 -18.06
N GLY A 291 13.88 -15.24 -17.61
CA GLY A 291 12.72 -15.58 -18.45
C GLY A 291 12.46 -17.08 -18.62
N ALA A 292 13.21 -17.96 -17.95
CA ALA A 292 12.94 -19.41 -17.94
C ALA A 292 11.56 -19.75 -17.38
N VAL A 293 11.08 -18.97 -16.41
CA VAL A 293 9.68 -18.96 -16.00
C VAL A 293 9.07 -17.66 -16.49
N ARG A 294 7.97 -17.76 -17.22
CA ARG A 294 7.24 -16.60 -17.77
C ARG A 294 5.80 -16.97 -18.08
N TRP A 295 4.97 -15.96 -18.21
CA TRP A 295 3.59 -16.10 -18.65
C TRP A 295 3.42 -15.36 -19.96
N VAL A 296 2.86 -16.00 -20.98
CA VAL A 296 2.66 -15.43 -22.32
C VAL A 296 1.30 -15.88 -22.84
N ASN A 297 0.43 -14.93 -23.20
CA ASN A 297 -0.86 -15.20 -23.84
C ASN A 297 -1.74 -16.26 -23.13
N GLY A 298 -1.84 -16.24 -21.80
CA GLY A 298 -2.65 -17.21 -21.05
C GLY A 298 -1.91 -18.48 -20.62
N GLU A 299 -0.67 -18.67 -21.09
CA GLU A 299 0.09 -19.91 -20.88
C GLU A 299 1.33 -19.69 -20.02
N TRP A 300 1.58 -20.64 -19.11
CA TRP A 300 2.79 -20.70 -18.30
C TRP A 300 3.90 -21.46 -19.03
N PHE A 301 5.08 -20.86 -19.06
CA PHE A 301 6.31 -21.51 -19.49
C PHE A 301 7.22 -21.68 -18.26
N GLY A 302 7.85 -22.85 -18.14
CA GLY A 302 8.66 -23.20 -16.97
C GLY A 302 7.84 -23.63 -15.76
N ASP A 303 8.50 -23.76 -14.61
CA ASP A 303 7.84 -24.12 -13.36
C ASP A 303 7.24 -22.88 -12.68
N LYS A 304 5.92 -22.69 -12.86
CA LYS A 304 5.19 -21.57 -12.25
C LYS A 304 5.25 -21.57 -10.72
N ALA A 305 5.52 -22.71 -10.07
CA ALA A 305 5.62 -22.75 -8.61
C ALA A 305 6.70 -21.80 -8.08
N ILE A 306 7.76 -21.57 -8.86
CA ILE A 306 8.83 -20.60 -8.54
C ILE A 306 8.24 -19.19 -8.39
N TRP A 307 7.36 -18.77 -9.30
CA TRP A 307 6.72 -17.46 -9.24
C TRP A 307 5.69 -17.36 -8.13
N LEU A 308 4.90 -18.42 -7.93
CA LEU A 308 3.88 -18.44 -6.89
C LEU A 308 4.52 -18.38 -5.49
N ASP A 309 5.63 -19.08 -5.29
CA ASP A 309 6.43 -19.06 -4.05
C ASP A 309 7.18 -17.72 -3.85
N TYR A 310 7.69 -17.15 -4.93
CA TYR A 310 8.32 -15.82 -4.90
C TYR A 310 7.31 -14.73 -4.53
N GLY A 311 6.13 -14.76 -5.16
CA GLY A 311 5.03 -13.84 -4.91
C GLY A 311 4.53 -13.88 -3.46
N SER A 312 4.69 -15.03 -2.78
CA SER A 312 4.27 -15.15 -1.39
C SER A 312 5.23 -14.57 -0.35
N GLU A 313 6.51 -14.41 -0.71
CA GLU A 313 7.53 -13.91 0.23
C GLU A 313 8.04 -12.51 -0.10
N ARG A 314 7.56 -11.88 -1.19
CA ARG A 314 8.10 -10.62 -1.75
C ARG A 314 9.63 -10.68 -1.93
N ARG A 315 10.16 -11.85 -2.29
CA ARG A 315 11.58 -12.00 -2.62
C ARG A 315 11.92 -11.10 -3.83
N GLY A 316 13.18 -10.73 -4.05
CA GLY A 316 13.73 -10.13 -5.29
C GLY A 316 13.26 -8.75 -5.83
N ARG A 317 12.54 -7.93 -5.06
CA ARG A 317 12.51 -6.46 -5.30
C ARG A 317 13.53 -5.75 -4.40
N PHE A 318 13.99 -4.57 -4.82
CA PHE A 318 14.98 -3.76 -4.10
C PHE A 318 16.35 -4.44 -3.99
N VAL A 319 16.73 -5.21 -5.00
CA VAL A 319 17.99 -5.95 -4.97
C VAL A 319 19.17 -4.99 -5.09
N ASN A 320 20.25 -5.29 -4.37
CA ASN A 320 21.48 -4.48 -4.28
C ASN A 320 21.26 -3.08 -3.69
N LEU A 321 20.17 -2.87 -2.96
CA LEU A 321 19.91 -1.64 -2.22
C LEU A 321 20.08 -1.87 -0.72
N VAL A 322 20.73 -0.91 -0.06
CA VAL A 322 21.07 -0.95 1.37
C VAL A 322 20.60 0.36 2.01
N ASN A 323 19.90 0.27 3.14
CA ASN A 323 19.49 1.44 3.93
C ASN A 323 20.72 2.12 4.57
N LYS A 324 20.58 3.34 5.11
CA LYS A 324 21.72 4.04 5.75
C LYS A 324 22.33 3.29 6.92
N ASP A 325 21.54 2.46 7.59
CA ASP A 325 21.98 1.62 8.71
C ASP A 325 22.75 0.34 8.27
N GLY A 326 22.90 0.11 6.96
CA GLY A 326 23.58 -1.06 6.40
C GLY A 326 22.68 -2.29 6.22
N SER A 327 21.39 -2.22 6.58
CA SER A 327 20.43 -3.31 6.37
C SER A 327 19.97 -3.41 4.91
N LYS A 328 19.64 -4.63 4.45
CA LYS A 328 19.08 -4.83 3.11
C LYS A 328 17.70 -4.18 3.00
N LYS A 329 17.47 -3.45 1.92
CA LYS A 329 16.14 -2.94 1.61
C LYS A 329 15.24 -4.09 1.15
N THR A 330 14.07 -4.24 1.75
CA THR A 330 13.10 -5.30 1.43
C THR A 330 11.75 -4.75 0.96
N GLU A 331 11.53 -3.45 1.08
CA GLU A 331 10.23 -2.84 0.79
C GLU A 331 10.36 -1.42 0.20
N CYS A 332 9.32 -1.01 -0.53
CA CYS A 332 9.16 0.33 -1.09
C CYS A 332 9.01 1.37 0.03
N GLY A 333 9.64 2.54 -0.11
CA GLY A 333 9.44 3.66 0.82
C GLY A 333 7.98 4.04 1.06
N ILE A 334 7.09 3.81 0.08
CA ILE A 334 5.63 4.09 0.18
C ILE A 334 4.92 3.16 1.18
N HIS A 335 5.47 1.97 1.47
CA HIS A 335 4.83 0.99 2.36
C HIS A 335 5.44 0.96 3.76
N VAL A 336 6.46 1.78 4.02
CA VAL A 336 7.05 1.89 5.37
C VAL A 336 6.03 2.53 6.31
N ALA A 337 5.84 1.95 7.49
CA ALA A 337 4.91 2.47 8.49
C ALA A 337 5.12 3.97 8.73
N GLY A 338 4.10 4.79 8.45
CA GLY A 338 4.20 6.24 8.52
C GLY A 338 4.31 6.96 7.17
N ALA A 339 4.59 6.26 6.06
CA ALA A 339 4.50 6.85 4.73
C ALA A 339 3.07 7.30 4.39
N GLU A 340 2.07 6.67 5.01
CA GLU A 340 0.66 7.06 4.98
C GLU A 340 0.24 8.09 6.05
N LYS A 341 1.03 8.32 7.11
CA LYS A 341 0.66 9.22 8.23
C LYS A 341 0.66 10.69 7.82
N THR A 342 1.34 11.03 6.75
CA THR A 342 1.30 12.34 6.10
C THR A 342 -0.03 12.63 5.38
N PHE A 343 -0.95 11.65 5.32
CA PHE A 343 -2.34 11.85 4.91
C PHE A 343 -3.26 12.28 6.07
N ASP A 344 -2.73 12.44 7.28
CA ASP A 344 -3.48 13.16 8.31
C ASP A 344 -3.79 14.55 7.74
N ARG A 345 -5.09 14.88 7.65
CA ARG A 345 -5.59 16.18 7.20
C ARG A 345 -4.65 17.27 7.69
N ASP A 346 -3.95 17.88 6.74
CA ASP A 346 -3.00 18.92 7.09
C ASP A 346 -3.80 20.13 7.58
N LEU A 347 -3.33 20.77 8.65
CA LEU A 347 -4.12 21.75 9.37
C LEU A 347 -4.13 23.06 8.61
N TRP A 348 -5.27 23.75 8.58
CA TRP A 348 -5.46 25.05 7.91
C TRP A 348 -5.24 25.03 6.38
N ASP A 349 -5.35 23.90 5.69
CA ASP A 349 -5.14 23.82 4.22
C ASP A 349 -6.15 24.62 3.40
N ASN A 350 -7.36 24.82 3.94
CA ASN A 350 -8.42 25.60 3.29
C ASN A 350 -8.59 26.99 3.91
N SER A 351 -7.62 27.45 4.71
CA SER A 351 -7.72 28.75 5.38
C SER A 351 -7.22 29.87 4.48
N GLU A 352 -8.06 30.87 4.23
CA GLU A 352 -7.64 32.12 3.58
C GLU A 352 -6.82 33.03 4.52
N ASN A 353 -6.94 32.78 5.84
CA ASN A 353 -6.38 33.65 6.89
C ASN A 353 -5.05 33.14 7.47
N VAL A 354 -4.65 31.90 7.17
CA VAL A 354 -3.41 31.29 7.67
C VAL A 354 -2.53 30.93 6.49
N ILE A 355 -1.40 31.63 6.37
CA ILE A 355 -0.51 31.53 5.21
C ILE A 355 0.46 30.35 5.40
N THR A 356 0.59 29.50 4.39
CA THR A 356 1.51 28.36 4.43
C THR A 356 2.95 28.79 4.21
N LEU A 357 3.86 28.39 5.11
CA LEU A 357 5.29 28.35 4.86
C LEU A 357 5.66 26.92 4.48
N GLY A 358 6.03 26.69 3.23
CA GLY A 358 6.25 25.36 2.66
C GLY A 358 7.65 24.80 2.88
N SER A 359 8.61 25.64 3.29
CA SER A 359 10.02 25.26 3.40
C SER A 359 10.77 26.02 4.50
N PRO A 360 11.88 25.47 5.02
CA PRO A 360 12.77 26.19 5.94
C PRO A 360 13.27 27.53 5.39
N ASP A 361 13.46 27.65 4.07
CA ASP A 361 13.95 28.89 3.46
C ASP A 361 12.89 29.99 3.44
N GLU A 362 11.61 29.64 3.30
CA GLU A 362 10.50 30.60 3.48
C GLU A 362 10.41 31.10 4.92
N VAL A 363 10.65 30.22 5.91
CA VAL A 363 10.71 30.63 7.33
C VAL A 363 11.86 31.61 7.57
N LYS A 364 13.04 31.35 7.00
CA LYS A 364 14.18 32.28 7.09
C LYS A 364 13.87 33.62 6.42
N ALA A 365 13.30 33.60 5.21
CA ALA A 365 12.90 34.81 4.49
C ALA A 365 11.86 35.62 5.28
N LEU A 366 10.93 34.96 5.97
CA LEU A 366 9.98 35.62 6.86
C LEU A 366 10.70 36.31 8.03
N LYS A 367 11.64 35.64 8.69
CA LYS A 367 12.45 36.22 9.78
C LYS A 367 13.26 37.43 9.30
N GLU A 368 13.74 37.42 8.06
CA GLU A 368 14.49 38.52 7.45
C GLU A 368 13.61 39.66 6.89
N SER A 369 12.28 39.48 6.87
CA SER A 369 11.35 40.43 6.23
C SER A 369 11.22 41.78 6.94
N GLY A 370 11.65 41.87 8.20
CA GLY A 370 11.49 43.05 9.04
C GLY A 370 10.05 43.35 9.43
N LYS A 371 9.13 42.37 9.33
CA LYS A 371 7.71 42.52 9.67
C LYS A 371 7.35 41.62 10.85
N GLU A 372 6.55 42.14 11.76
CA GLU A 372 5.96 41.32 12.81
C GLU A 372 4.94 40.34 12.22
N SER A 373 4.97 39.11 12.72
CA SER A 373 4.04 38.06 12.32
C SER A 373 3.91 37.00 13.41
N VAL A 374 2.92 36.12 13.26
CA VAL A 374 2.75 34.96 14.13
C VAL A 374 2.91 33.70 13.31
N VAL A 375 3.67 32.73 13.81
CA VAL A 375 3.90 31.44 13.16
C VAL A 375 3.57 30.32 14.12
N VAL A 376 2.69 29.39 13.73
CA VAL A 376 2.53 28.11 14.41
C VAL A 376 3.43 27.07 13.76
N VAL A 377 4.27 26.44 14.58
CA VAL A 377 4.94 25.19 14.22
C VAL A 377 4.09 24.03 14.73
N TYR A 378 3.63 23.18 13.82
CA TYR A 378 2.66 22.12 14.11
C TYR A 378 3.05 20.77 13.51
N ALA A 379 2.29 19.75 13.88
CA ALA A 379 2.24 18.47 13.19
C ALA A 379 0.78 18.04 12.96
N PRO A 380 0.43 17.49 11.78
CA PRO A 380 -0.94 17.11 11.47
C PRO A 380 -1.54 16.07 12.42
N TRP A 381 -0.72 15.12 12.89
CA TRP A 381 -1.12 14.06 13.84
C TRP A 381 -1.32 14.54 15.28
N CYS A 382 -0.96 15.78 15.61
CA CYS A 382 -0.99 16.27 16.98
C CYS A 382 -2.41 16.73 17.36
N GLN A 383 -3.05 16.00 18.30
CA GLN A 383 -4.39 16.34 18.80
C GLN A 383 -4.51 17.78 19.34
N PHE A 384 -3.43 18.34 19.90
CA PHE A 384 -3.43 19.72 20.40
C PHE A 384 -3.33 20.76 19.28
N CYS A 385 -2.69 20.41 18.16
CA CYS A 385 -2.69 21.26 16.96
C CYS A 385 -4.09 21.25 16.33
N GLN A 386 -4.69 20.06 16.21
CA GLN A 386 -6.06 19.89 15.69
C GLN A 386 -7.08 20.67 16.52
N ALA A 387 -7.01 20.58 17.86
CA ALA A 387 -7.93 21.29 18.75
C ALA A 387 -7.81 22.83 18.70
N MET A 388 -6.68 23.35 18.22
CA MET A 388 -6.39 24.78 18.14
C MET A 388 -6.80 25.40 16.80
N GLU A 389 -7.14 24.59 15.80
CA GLU A 389 -7.26 25.02 14.41
C GLU A 389 -8.24 26.18 14.20
N ASP A 390 -9.45 26.06 14.77
CA ASP A 390 -10.50 27.07 14.66
C ASP A 390 -10.11 28.39 15.33
N GLU A 391 -9.50 28.33 16.51
CA GLU A 391 -9.08 29.52 17.26
C GLU A 391 -7.90 30.23 16.60
N TYR A 392 -6.94 29.46 16.08
CA TYR A 392 -5.80 30.02 15.37
C TYR A 392 -6.18 30.68 14.05
N THR A 393 -7.21 30.16 13.35
CA THR A 393 -7.74 30.77 12.11
C THR A 393 -8.27 32.18 12.33
N LYS A 394 -8.88 32.43 13.50
CA LYS A 394 -9.42 33.73 13.88
C LYS A 394 -8.34 34.75 14.26
N LEU A 395 -7.09 34.31 14.46
CA LEU A 395 -6.02 35.15 15.00
C LEU A 395 -5.61 36.28 14.05
N ALA A 396 -5.65 36.06 12.74
CA ALA A 396 -5.30 37.08 11.76
C ALA A 396 -6.24 38.29 11.89
N ASP A 397 -7.55 38.04 11.97
CA ASP A 397 -8.56 39.08 12.15
C ASP A 397 -8.47 39.77 13.52
N ALA A 398 -8.14 39.01 14.56
CA ALA A 398 -8.04 39.53 15.93
C ALA A 398 -6.80 40.42 16.17
N THR A 399 -5.71 40.20 15.44
CA THR A 399 -4.44 40.92 15.65
C THR A 399 -4.12 41.93 14.55
N GLY A 400 -4.65 41.74 13.34
CA GLY A 400 -4.23 42.48 12.14
C GLY A 400 -2.80 42.14 11.67
N LEU A 401 -2.14 41.15 12.31
CA LEU A 401 -0.83 40.67 11.91
C LEU A 401 -0.97 39.51 10.92
N PRO A 402 -0.01 39.33 9.99
CA PRO A 402 0.08 38.11 9.20
C PRO A 402 0.27 36.88 10.10
N VAL A 403 -0.54 35.85 9.86
CA VAL A 403 -0.51 34.58 10.58
C VAL A 403 -0.08 33.48 9.62
N TYR A 404 0.89 32.67 10.04
CA TYR A 404 1.51 31.64 9.24
C TYR A 404 1.46 30.28 9.93
N LYS A 405 1.49 29.23 9.12
CA LYS A 405 1.70 27.84 9.58
C LYS A 405 2.99 27.29 8.97
N PHE A 406 3.72 26.52 9.78
CA PHE A 406 4.88 25.75 9.34
C PHE A 406 4.81 24.33 9.89
N ARG A 407 4.85 23.35 8.99
CA ARG A 407 4.81 21.94 9.38
C ARG A 407 6.20 21.50 9.85
N GLY A 408 6.34 21.23 11.15
CA GLY A 408 7.63 21.02 11.78
C GLY A 408 8.01 19.57 12.08
N ASP A 409 7.11 18.61 11.88
CA ASP A 409 7.37 17.19 12.21
C ASP A 409 8.43 16.55 11.32
N GLU A 410 8.58 17.05 10.09
CA GLU A 410 9.59 16.60 9.12
C GLU A 410 10.90 17.41 9.20
N GLU A 411 10.87 18.59 9.84
CA GLU A 411 11.98 19.55 9.90
C GLU A 411 12.46 19.77 11.34
N ARG A 412 12.52 18.69 12.13
CA ARG A 412 12.75 18.71 13.59
C ARG A 412 13.99 19.48 14.04
N GLU A 413 15.10 19.25 13.37
CA GLU A 413 16.38 19.90 13.70
C GLU A 413 16.28 21.41 13.46
N PHE A 414 15.71 21.80 12.32
CA PHE A 414 15.49 23.19 11.94
C PHE A 414 14.56 23.91 12.92
N VAL A 415 13.37 23.36 13.20
CA VAL A 415 12.39 24.03 14.08
C VAL A 415 12.86 24.10 15.53
N SER A 416 13.67 23.13 15.98
CA SER A 416 14.29 23.18 17.30
C SER A 416 15.35 24.28 17.39
N ALA A 417 16.11 24.53 16.32
CA ALA A 417 17.16 25.54 16.29
C ALA A 417 16.61 26.96 16.05
N GLU A 418 15.66 27.11 15.13
CA GLU A 418 15.27 28.42 14.58
C GLU A 418 13.94 28.94 15.11
N MET A 419 13.08 28.05 15.62
CA MET A 419 11.68 28.34 15.97
C MET A 419 11.32 27.91 17.40
N ASN A 420 12.32 27.72 18.27
CA ASN A 420 12.14 27.36 19.68
C ASN A 420 11.20 26.18 19.94
N THR A 421 11.11 25.24 18.99
CA THR A 421 10.09 24.19 19.01
C THR A 421 10.64 22.87 19.56
N LYS A 422 10.16 22.47 20.75
CA LYS A 422 10.46 21.17 21.38
C LYS A 422 9.29 20.19 21.33
N SER A 423 8.07 20.71 21.23
CA SER A 423 6.80 19.98 21.18
C SER A 423 5.80 20.75 20.32
N PHE A 424 4.69 20.11 19.95
CA PHE A 424 3.65 20.74 19.14
C PHE A 424 2.32 20.89 19.89
N PRO A 425 1.52 21.93 19.57
CA PRO A 425 1.90 23.10 18.76
C PRO A 425 2.90 24.00 19.52
N THR A 426 3.78 24.68 18.78
CA THR A 426 4.56 25.82 19.29
C THR A 426 4.20 27.06 18.49
N ILE A 427 3.69 28.10 19.16
CA ILE A 427 3.39 29.39 18.53
C ILE A 427 4.55 30.34 18.81
N ASN A 428 5.03 31.03 17.77
CA ASN A 428 6.03 32.08 17.90
C ASN A 428 5.51 33.40 17.33
N LYS A 429 5.84 34.51 17.99
CA LYS A 429 5.82 35.84 17.40
C LYS A 429 7.19 36.08 16.76
N ILE A 430 7.22 36.42 15.47
CA ILE A 430 8.44 36.86 14.80
C ILE A 430 8.56 38.37 14.99
N SER A 431 9.66 38.82 15.57
CA SER A 431 9.92 40.25 15.79
C SER A 431 10.42 40.92 14.51
N VAL A 432 10.45 42.26 14.50
CA VAL A 432 11.09 43.06 13.42
C VAL A 432 12.58 42.71 13.24
N ALA A 433 13.25 42.24 14.30
CA ALA A 433 14.64 41.80 14.24
C ALA A 433 14.80 40.35 13.72
N GLY A 434 13.70 39.64 13.49
CA GLY A 434 13.69 38.25 13.06
C GLY A 434 13.76 37.24 14.20
N ASP A 435 13.62 37.68 15.46
CA ASP A 435 13.64 36.77 16.60
C ASP A 435 12.32 35.99 16.70
N ALA A 436 12.39 34.68 16.91
CA ALA A 436 11.23 33.85 17.19
C ALA A 436 10.95 33.83 18.69
N ILE A 437 9.98 34.61 19.15
CA ILE A 437 9.59 34.69 20.56
C ILE A 437 8.48 33.68 20.81
N LYS A 438 8.70 32.73 21.72
CA LYS A 438 7.77 31.63 21.98
C LYS A 438 6.60 32.07 22.88
N TYR A 439 5.40 31.59 22.55
CA TYR A 439 4.23 31.68 23.41
C TYR A 439 4.26 30.57 24.47
N GLU A 440 4.40 30.96 25.75
CA GLU A 440 4.59 30.01 26.86
C GLU A 440 3.30 29.58 27.56
N SER A 441 2.16 30.23 27.30
CA SER A 441 0.87 29.82 27.88
C SER A 441 0.42 28.48 27.32
N GLU A 442 -0.44 27.77 28.04
CA GLU A 442 -1.18 26.61 27.54
C GLU A 442 -2.58 27.00 27.00
N ASP A 443 -3.05 28.21 27.30
CA ASP A 443 -4.31 28.74 26.76
C ASP A 443 -4.19 28.91 25.24
N ARG A 444 -5.17 28.39 24.50
CA ARG A 444 -5.23 28.42 23.02
C ARG A 444 -6.43 29.19 22.49
N SER A 445 -7.10 29.97 23.34
CA SER A 445 -8.13 30.91 22.90
C SER A 445 -7.54 32.01 22.03
N VAL A 446 -8.30 32.48 21.05
CA VAL A 446 -7.89 33.59 20.18
C VAL A 446 -7.52 34.85 20.99
N GLU A 447 -8.22 35.12 22.10
CA GLU A 447 -7.95 36.27 22.96
C GLU A 447 -6.56 36.19 23.61
N ALA A 448 -6.20 35.03 24.15
CA ALA A 448 -4.92 34.83 24.82
C ALA A 448 -3.74 34.87 23.82
N MET A 449 -3.94 34.30 22.63
CA MET A 449 -2.94 34.34 21.55
C MET A 449 -2.79 35.76 20.99
N ALA A 450 -3.88 36.50 20.80
CA ALA A 450 -3.86 37.86 20.30
C ALA A 450 -3.18 38.84 21.27
N ALA A 451 -3.44 38.69 22.58
CA ALA A 451 -2.77 39.48 23.62
C ALA A 451 -1.25 39.26 23.62
N PHE A 452 -0.80 38.02 23.39
CA PHE A 452 0.61 37.71 23.22
C PHE A 452 1.19 38.32 21.95
N ALA A 453 0.55 38.13 20.80
CA ALA A 453 1.03 38.62 19.51
C ALA A 453 1.21 40.14 19.48
N THR A 454 0.32 40.87 20.17
CA THR A 454 0.33 42.34 20.25
C THR A 454 1.10 42.89 21.45
N SER A 455 1.66 42.01 22.30
CA SER A 455 2.52 42.43 23.41
C SER A 455 3.82 43.06 22.90
N ALA A 456 4.28 44.10 23.61
CA ALA A 456 5.42 44.94 23.24
C ALA A 456 6.77 44.23 23.41
#